data_AF-A0AAE0W5R3-F1
#
_entry.id   AF-A0AAE0W5R3-F1
#
_cell.length_a   1.000
_cell.length_b   1.000
_cell.length_c   1.000
_cell.angle_alpha   90.00
_cell.angle_beta   90.00
_cell.angle_gamma   90.00
#
_symmetry.space_group_name_H-M   'P 1'
#
loop_
_entity.id
_entity.type
_entity.pdbx_description
1 polymer ?
#
loop_
_entity_poly.entity_id
_entity_poly.type
_entity_poly.pdbx_seq_one_letter_code
_entity_poly.pdbx_strand_id
1 'polypeptide(L)'
;MEKPEHEEPKPEEANLGKDKEMQCNDQEGLINAKKMRSDLTFQDQEREENSAFKWPMEKIGREKLISKLDRQNPIQIMNQMTDEYREQMEKCKGQFNQIPSLPQEDTAWMIDEIVLIGPDAEGDHLRFIKVVDKWDKCLGFNYADLSEVTFSDQSLHLVALSTLYPLSGKPRRPRFITFKDPNYVRLAAGFNTSQFKITYMYENVTQSLQTQGYQRFRECSLCGVRGTKDLFKKCSSCHATLYCSKLCQKNDWVGLEKMEHRSHKKWCKLMKEFMAQSEELKQLRFTYINETTSEDFDADKYKEFLERCGVYNQGLWRRECQLWRKPIDNLQFGDLINDDNAVILPVESTILNEDPKIDLQDQIITSWDAYYCMRGFRTDSPIAILLQYPLTLYYILTYCLPNDCKKWWDTIDTGTIRIDMVGVEKEVEMISLFQETGKLLPESVLDIHMFGKEMSRKLHGKEITVGNVTVTIHRKLHHRVEKRRKPHLVVGFNAGIGAYRSWSQTLVQLRTQQVPAYFTDYSRNCCEYSRRAIEGLSLGTISKPIINPFRSPVRKLADENDLPHYSNGFLFHIQYPE
;
A
#
# COMPACT_ATOMS: atom_id res chain seq x y z
N MET A 1 -35.07 30.06 -51.96
CA MET A 1 -33.95 29.75 -52.89
C MET A 1 -32.67 29.78 -52.09
N GLU A 2 -31.78 28.85 -52.43
CA GLU A 2 -30.65 28.34 -51.66
C GLU A 2 -29.53 29.37 -51.34
N LYS A 3 -28.81 29.05 -50.26
CA LYS A 3 -27.38 29.24 -49.91
C LYS A 3 -26.52 30.14 -50.83
N PRO A 4 -25.52 30.87 -50.26
CA PRO A 4 -24.19 30.25 -50.16
C PRO A 4 -23.32 30.62 -48.94
N GLU A 5 -22.37 29.72 -48.68
CA GLU A 5 -21.18 29.83 -47.83
C GLU A 5 -19.94 30.25 -48.65
N HIS A 6 -18.93 30.76 -47.93
CA HIS A 6 -17.50 30.91 -48.27
C HIS A 6 -17.15 32.00 -49.30
N GLU A 7 -16.07 32.78 -49.19
CA GLU A 7 -14.70 32.49 -48.72
C GLU A 7 -13.93 33.82 -48.47
N GLU A 8 -12.86 33.78 -47.65
CA GLU A 8 -11.99 34.91 -47.27
C GLU A 8 -11.22 35.56 -48.43
N PRO A 9 -10.74 36.81 -48.21
CA PRO A 9 -9.34 37.08 -48.57
C PRO A 9 -8.51 37.84 -47.50
N LYS A 10 -7.20 37.67 -47.71
CA LYS A 10 -5.98 38.03 -46.97
C LYS A 10 -5.64 39.54 -46.89
N PRO A 11 -4.55 39.92 -46.16
CA PRO A 11 -4.38 41.21 -45.47
C PRO A 11 -3.37 42.19 -46.09
N GLU A 12 -3.47 43.47 -45.71
CA GLU A 12 -2.50 44.58 -45.86
C GLU A 12 -2.68 45.48 -44.61
N GLU A 13 -1.74 46.22 -44.01
CA GLU A 13 -0.29 46.44 -44.04
C GLU A 13 -0.05 47.35 -42.82
N ALA A 14 1.06 47.18 -42.09
CA ALA A 14 1.79 48.31 -41.48
C ALA A 14 3.11 47.80 -40.87
N ASN A 15 4.21 48.32 -41.41
CA ASN A 15 5.56 47.92 -41.11
C ASN A 15 6.26 49.00 -40.27
N LEU A 16 7.05 48.52 -39.31
CA LEU A 16 8.34 49.04 -38.81
C LEU A 16 8.42 50.37 -38.03
N GLY A 17 8.79 50.20 -36.75
CA GLY A 17 9.61 51.12 -35.97
C GLY A 17 10.44 50.35 -34.92
N LYS A 18 11.64 49.92 -35.32
CA LYS A 18 12.80 49.49 -34.51
C LYS A 18 13.32 50.68 -33.65
N ASP A 19 13.98 50.61 -32.50
CA ASP A 19 14.70 49.59 -31.71
C ASP A 19 14.74 50.09 -30.24
N LYS A 20 14.84 49.16 -29.27
CA LYS A 20 15.77 49.28 -28.14
C LYS A 20 15.92 47.92 -27.45
N GLU A 21 17.12 47.36 -27.58
CA GLU A 21 17.58 46.19 -26.83
C GLU A 21 17.40 46.41 -25.32
N MET A 22 16.76 45.45 -24.65
CA MET A 22 16.90 45.26 -23.22
C MET A 22 17.20 43.79 -22.99
N GLN A 23 18.46 43.53 -22.64
CA GLN A 23 18.94 42.27 -22.10
C GLN A 23 18.03 41.85 -20.94
N CYS A 24 17.29 40.76 -21.08
CA CYS A 24 16.59 40.12 -19.98
C CYS A 24 17.33 38.84 -19.59
N ASN A 25 17.85 38.88 -18.37
CA ASN A 25 18.65 37.85 -17.72
C ASN A 25 17.97 36.47 -17.71
N ASP A 26 18.80 35.44 -17.91
CA ASP A 26 18.58 34.01 -17.67
C ASP A 26 18.30 33.66 -16.19
N GLN A 27 17.31 34.30 -15.56
CA GLN A 27 16.90 33.98 -14.18
C GLN A 27 15.46 33.46 -14.05
N GLU A 28 14.57 33.68 -15.04
CA GLU A 28 13.19 33.17 -14.96
C GLU A 28 13.06 31.68 -15.36
N GLY A 29 13.96 31.15 -16.19
CA GLY A 29 14.00 29.71 -16.52
C GLY A 29 14.47 28.82 -15.35
N LEU A 30 15.37 29.33 -14.50
CA LEU A 30 15.88 28.60 -13.33
C LEU A 30 14.91 28.63 -12.13
N ILE A 31 14.03 29.63 -12.05
CA ILE A 31 13.00 29.71 -11.00
C ILE A 31 11.88 28.71 -11.26
N ASN A 32 11.48 28.49 -12.53
CA ASN A 32 10.48 27.48 -12.88
C ASN A 32 10.97 26.03 -12.72
N ALA A 33 12.25 25.75 -12.99
CA ALA A 33 12.85 24.43 -12.73
C ALA A 33 13.05 24.14 -11.23
N LYS A 34 13.30 25.16 -10.39
CA LYS A 34 13.35 25.01 -8.93
C LYS A 34 11.96 24.85 -8.30
N LYS A 35 10.92 25.48 -8.86
CA LYS A 35 9.52 25.31 -8.43
C LYS A 35 8.96 23.93 -8.78
N MET A 36 9.29 23.40 -9.97
CA MET A 36 8.97 22.00 -10.33
C MET A 36 9.72 20.98 -9.46
N ARG A 37 10.96 21.28 -9.03
CA ARG A 37 11.69 20.43 -8.06
C ARG A 37 11.12 20.50 -6.64
N SER A 38 10.54 21.63 -6.21
CA SER A 38 9.89 21.73 -4.89
C SER A 38 8.50 21.09 -4.83
N ASP A 39 7.77 21.09 -5.96
CA ASP A 39 6.44 20.49 -6.04
C ASP A 39 6.48 18.96 -6.23
N LEU A 40 7.57 18.44 -6.83
CA LEU A 40 7.86 16.99 -6.88
C LEU A 40 8.28 16.43 -5.51
N THR A 41 8.89 17.25 -4.63
CA THR A 41 9.30 16.81 -3.29
C THR A 41 8.17 16.73 -2.26
N PHE A 42 7.03 17.38 -2.51
CA PHE A 42 5.87 17.32 -1.61
C PHE A 42 5.00 16.08 -1.86
N GLN A 43 4.85 15.67 -3.13
CA GLN A 43 4.08 14.47 -3.49
C GLN A 43 4.82 13.14 -3.18
N ASP A 44 6.15 13.15 -3.15
CA ASP A 44 6.95 11.99 -2.73
C ASP A 44 6.94 11.78 -1.21
N GLN A 45 6.72 12.83 -0.42
CA GLN A 45 6.53 12.71 1.04
C GLN A 45 5.17 12.10 1.41
N GLU A 46 4.10 12.41 0.66
CA GLU A 46 2.76 11.82 0.90
C GLU A 46 2.63 10.37 0.42
N ARG A 47 3.39 9.95 -0.61
CA ARG A 47 3.52 8.52 -0.97
C ARG A 47 4.32 7.72 0.07
N GLU A 48 5.23 8.34 0.81
CA GLU A 48 5.88 7.70 1.96
C GLU A 48 4.87 7.50 3.12
N GLU A 49 3.93 8.44 3.35
CA GLU A 49 2.93 8.33 4.44
C GLU A 49 1.77 7.35 4.16
N ASN A 50 1.24 7.27 2.93
CA ASN A 50 0.18 6.30 2.58
C ASN A 50 0.71 4.91 2.24
N SER A 51 2.03 4.73 2.20
CA SER A 51 2.67 3.42 2.10
C SER A 51 2.76 2.69 3.44
N ALA A 52 1.97 3.06 4.46
CA ALA A 52 2.07 2.77 5.90
C ALA A 52 2.15 1.28 6.36
N PHE A 53 2.47 0.35 5.46
CA PHE A 53 3.17 -0.89 5.81
C PHE A 53 4.70 -0.82 5.60
N LYS A 54 5.23 0.20 4.95
CA LYS A 54 6.66 0.51 4.90
C LYS A 54 7.06 1.11 6.24
N TRP A 55 7.34 0.22 7.18
CA TRP A 55 8.02 0.60 8.41
C TRP A 55 9.26 1.43 8.03
N PRO A 56 9.50 2.59 8.68
CA PRO A 56 10.68 3.39 8.43
C PRO A 56 11.91 2.59 8.86
N MET A 57 12.46 1.84 7.91
CA MET A 57 13.88 1.51 7.88
C MET A 57 14.57 2.86 7.81
N GLU A 58 15.03 3.37 8.96
CA GLU A 58 15.92 4.53 8.98
C GLU A 58 16.97 4.33 7.88
N LYS A 59 16.96 5.20 6.86
CA LYS A 59 17.88 5.20 5.71
C LYS A 59 19.35 4.96 6.13
N ILE A 60 19.66 5.39 7.35
CA ILE A 60 20.93 5.27 8.08
C ILE A 60 21.43 3.82 8.22
N GLY A 61 20.56 2.81 8.26
CA GLY A 61 20.94 1.39 8.33
C GLY A 61 21.16 0.73 6.97
N ARG A 62 20.41 1.16 5.94
CA ARG A 62 20.48 0.63 4.56
C ARG A 62 21.78 1.05 3.88
N GLU A 63 22.18 2.30 4.07
CA GLU A 63 23.44 2.84 3.56
C GLU A 63 24.65 2.07 4.08
N LYS A 64 24.65 1.59 5.33
CA LYS A 64 25.76 0.78 5.87
C LYS A 64 25.82 -0.66 5.33
N LEU A 65 24.67 -1.22 4.94
CA LEU A 65 24.62 -2.56 4.32
C LEU A 65 25.08 -2.51 2.86
N ILE A 66 24.74 -1.42 2.17
CA ILE A 66 25.20 -1.12 0.82
C ILE A 66 26.70 -0.75 0.87
N SER A 67 27.12 0.13 1.79
CA SER A 67 28.50 0.65 1.87
C SER A 67 29.58 -0.39 2.17
N LYS A 68 29.24 -1.57 2.71
CA LYS A 68 30.19 -2.69 2.88
C LYS A 68 30.40 -3.50 1.60
N LEU A 69 29.49 -3.39 0.62
CA LEU A 69 29.60 -3.99 -0.72
C LEU A 69 30.06 -2.96 -1.78
N ASP A 70 30.13 -1.68 -1.42
CA ASP A 70 30.14 -0.53 -2.36
C ASP A 70 31.51 0.18 -2.48
N ARG A 71 32.61 -0.55 -2.27
CA ARG A 71 33.97 0.02 -2.41
C ARG A 71 34.95 -0.91 -3.11
N GLN A 72 34.51 -1.67 -4.10
CA GLN A 72 35.47 -2.35 -4.97
C GLN A 72 35.77 -1.46 -6.18
N ASN A 73 37.03 -1.04 -6.27
CA ASN A 73 37.60 -0.35 -7.41
C ASN A 73 37.41 -1.22 -8.68
N PRO A 74 37.02 -0.67 -9.85
CA PRO A 74 36.91 -1.43 -11.10
C PRO A 74 38.16 -2.28 -11.42
N ILE A 75 39.35 -1.80 -11.03
CA ILE A 75 40.62 -2.51 -11.16
C ILE A 75 40.71 -3.71 -10.20
N GLN A 76 40.15 -3.63 -8.99
CA GLN A 76 40.06 -4.76 -8.06
C GLN A 76 39.06 -5.83 -8.54
N ILE A 77 37.97 -5.43 -9.18
CA ILE A 77 36.99 -6.36 -9.76
C ILE A 77 37.60 -7.07 -10.98
N MET A 78 38.36 -6.36 -11.83
CA MET A 78 39.13 -6.98 -12.92
C MET A 78 40.15 -8.02 -12.41
N ASN A 79 40.89 -7.69 -11.36
CA ASN A 79 41.86 -8.60 -10.74
C ASN A 79 41.19 -9.80 -10.03
N GLN A 80 39.87 -9.74 -9.83
CA GLN A 80 39.04 -10.81 -9.28
C GLN A 80 38.27 -11.57 -10.36
N MET A 81 38.53 -11.36 -11.66
CA MET A 81 37.96 -12.19 -12.71
C MET A 81 38.40 -13.64 -12.52
N THR A 82 37.48 -14.44 -11.99
CA THR A 82 37.64 -15.88 -11.89
C THR A 82 37.45 -16.47 -13.29
N ASP A 83 38.13 -17.58 -13.57
CA ASP A 83 37.88 -18.35 -14.80
C ASP A 83 36.40 -18.76 -14.94
N GLU A 84 35.72 -18.89 -13.80
CA GLU A 84 34.27 -19.10 -13.70
C GLU A 84 33.47 -17.95 -14.36
N TYR A 85 33.85 -16.68 -14.17
CA TYR A 85 33.12 -15.57 -14.79
C TYR A 85 33.29 -15.55 -16.31
N ARG A 86 34.51 -15.85 -16.80
CA ARG A 86 34.77 -15.97 -18.25
C ARG A 86 33.98 -17.13 -18.87
N GLU A 87 33.91 -18.26 -18.17
CA GLU A 87 33.11 -19.40 -18.60
C GLU A 87 31.61 -19.05 -18.66
N GLN A 88 31.11 -18.28 -17.69
CA GLN A 88 29.74 -17.78 -17.68
C GLN A 88 29.46 -16.83 -18.84
N MET A 89 30.40 -15.95 -19.20
CA MET A 89 30.30 -15.07 -20.36
C MET A 89 30.14 -15.87 -21.66
N GLU A 90 30.94 -16.91 -21.87
CA GLU A 90 30.81 -17.74 -23.08
C GLU A 90 29.52 -18.56 -23.09
N LYS A 91 29.13 -19.15 -21.95
CA LYS A 91 27.86 -19.87 -21.82
C LYS A 91 26.64 -18.99 -22.08
N CYS A 92 26.70 -17.71 -21.69
CA CYS A 92 25.59 -16.77 -21.78
C CYS A 92 25.08 -16.62 -23.22
N LYS A 93 25.98 -16.60 -24.22
CA LYS A 93 25.66 -16.45 -25.65
C LYS A 93 24.61 -17.47 -26.14
N GLY A 94 24.60 -18.68 -25.59
CA GLY A 94 23.69 -19.76 -25.96
C GLY A 94 22.38 -19.84 -25.15
N GLN A 95 22.13 -18.92 -24.21
CA GLN A 95 21.06 -19.07 -23.20
C GLN A 95 20.04 -17.93 -23.15
N PHE A 96 20.06 -17.05 -24.16
CA PHE A 96 19.19 -15.87 -24.22
C PHE A 96 17.69 -16.21 -24.11
N ASN A 97 17.29 -17.36 -24.67
CA ASN A 97 15.93 -17.88 -24.64
C ASN A 97 15.42 -18.22 -23.22
N GLN A 98 16.29 -18.37 -22.23
CA GLN A 98 15.91 -18.64 -20.84
C GLN A 98 15.48 -17.37 -20.10
N ILE A 99 15.98 -16.20 -20.51
CA ILE A 99 15.80 -14.93 -19.80
C ILE A 99 14.31 -14.55 -19.59
N PRO A 100 13.41 -14.69 -20.59
CA PRO A 100 11.99 -14.37 -20.41
C PRO A 100 11.29 -15.14 -19.28
N SER A 101 11.81 -16.31 -18.91
CA SER A 101 11.26 -17.17 -17.85
C SER A 101 11.78 -16.81 -16.45
N LEU A 102 12.82 -15.97 -16.37
CA LEU A 102 13.39 -15.56 -15.09
C LEU A 102 12.39 -14.72 -14.27
N PRO A 103 12.47 -14.78 -12.93
CA PRO A 103 11.74 -13.87 -12.07
C PRO A 103 12.00 -12.42 -12.45
N GLN A 104 10.97 -11.58 -12.40
CA GLN A 104 11.07 -10.18 -12.76
C GLN A 104 11.20 -9.32 -11.50
N GLU A 105 12.22 -8.47 -11.44
CA GLU A 105 12.42 -7.46 -10.41
C GLU A 105 11.71 -6.16 -10.80
N ASP A 106 10.90 -5.60 -9.91
CA ASP A 106 10.19 -4.32 -10.12
C ASP A 106 11.14 -3.13 -9.89
N THR A 107 12.08 -2.98 -10.83
CA THR A 107 13.10 -1.93 -10.83
C THR A 107 13.52 -1.58 -12.25
N ALA A 108 14.22 -0.44 -12.37
CA ALA A 108 15.12 -0.16 -13.48
C ALA A 108 16.55 -0.59 -13.12
N TRP A 109 17.24 -1.23 -14.07
CA TRP A 109 18.69 -1.38 -14.06
C TRP A 109 19.32 -0.36 -15.01
N MET A 110 20.57 0.00 -14.77
CA MET A 110 21.28 1.00 -15.55
C MET A 110 22.55 0.40 -16.14
N ILE A 111 22.77 0.63 -17.43
CA ILE A 111 24.04 0.40 -18.11
C ILE A 111 24.90 1.64 -17.92
N ASP A 112 26.05 1.47 -17.31
CA ASP A 112 27.01 2.53 -16.96
C ASP A 112 28.34 2.23 -17.63
N GLU A 113 28.96 3.26 -18.20
CA GLU A 113 30.27 3.14 -18.84
C GLU A 113 31.35 3.65 -17.89
N ILE A 114 32.41 2.86 -17.76
CA ILE A 114 33.65 3.25 -17.09
C ILE A 114 34.72 3.31 -18.16
N VAL A 115 35.21 4.52 -18.46
CA VAL A 115 36.41 4.69 -19.28
C VAL A 115 37.61 4.62 -18.34
N LEU A 116 38.42 3.56 -18.44
CA LEU A 116 39.71 3.49 -17.75
C LEU A 116 40.79 3.97 -18.71
N ILE A 117 41.51 5.03 -18.33
CA ILE A 117 42.70 5.48 -19.05
C ILE A 117 43.86 4.62 -18.57
N GLY A 118 44.49 3.88 -19.48
CA GLY A 118 45.67 3.08 -19.18
C GLY A 118 46.84 3.94 -18.65
N PRO A 119 47.78 3.35 -17.88
CA PRO A 119 48.95 4.06 -17.38
C PRO A 119 49.90 4.54 -18.50
N ASP A 120 49.84 3.91 -19.67
CA ASP A 120 50.67 4.24 -20.82
C ASP A 120 49.85 5.10 -21.80
N ALA A 121 50.30 6.34 -21.99
CA ALA A 121 49.63 7.37 -22.78
C ALA A 121 49.69 7.13 -24.32
N GLU A 122 49.67 5.87 -24.76
CA GLU A 122 49.67 5.47 -26.17
C GLU A 122 48.54 4.46 -26.45
N GLY A 123 47.34 4.98 -26.70
CA GLY A 123 46.48 4.47 -27.79
C GLY A 123 45.33 3.51 -27.47
N ASP A 124 45.46 2.55 -26.55
CA ASP A 124 44.42 1.52 -26.39
C ASP A 124 43.42 1.86 -25.27
N HIS A 125 42.35 2.55 -25.65
CA HIS A 125 41.21 2.81 -24.77
C HIS A 125 40.42 1.50 -24.51
N LEU A 126 40.70 0.82 -23.40
CA LEU A 126 39.83 -0.26 -22.92
C LEU A 126 38.52 0.33 -22.38
N ARG A 127 37.44 0.09 -23.12
CA ARG A 127 36.08 0.50 -22.73
C ARG A 127 35.47 -0.54 -21.80
N PHE A 128 35.00 -0.11 -20.64
CA PHE A 128 34.29 -0.96 -19.70
C PHE A 128 32.84 -0.55 -19.61
N ILE A 129 31.95 -1.53 -19.70
CA ILE A 129 30.54 -1.34 -19.42
C ILE A 129 30.11 -2.23 -18.28
N LYS A 130 29.24 -1.72 -17.41
CA LYS A 130 28.64 -2.48 -16.30
C LYS A 130 27.14 -2.26 -16.27
N VAL A 131 26.43 -3.24 -15.73
CA VAL A 131 25.02 -3.09 -15.33
C VAL A 131 24.98 -2.95 -13.83
N VAL A 132 24.27 -1.94 -13.36
CA VAL A 132 24.00 -1.71 -11.93
C VAL A 132 22.50 -1.74 -11.64
N ASP A 133 22.14 -2.11 -10.41
CA ASP A 133 20.78 -1.96 -9.92
C ASP A 133 20.50 -0.52 -9.42
N LYS A 134 19.29 -0.28 -8.90
CA LYS A 134 18.86 1.04 -8.37
C LYS A 134 19.65 1.51 -7.14
N TRP A 135 20.48 0.66 -6.55
CA TRP A 135 21.36 0.98 -5.44
C TRP A 135 22.83 1.05 -5.87
N ASP A 136 23.08 1.25 -7.18
CA ASP A 136 24.41 1.28 -7.81
C ASP A 136 25.21 -0.03 -7.64
N LYS A 137 24.56 -1.13 -7.25
CA LYS A 137 25.22 -2.41 -7.08
C LYS A 137 25.53 -3.04 -8.43
N CYS A 138 26.80 -3.39 -8.67
CA CYS A 138 27.22 -4.08 -9.88
C CYS A 138 26.57 -5.47 -9.99
N LEU A 139 25.86 -5.71 -11.09
CA LEU A 139 25.21 -6.96 -11.44
C LEU A 139 26.00 -7.75 -12.48
N GLY A 140 26.75 -7.07 -13.32
CA GLY A 140 27.64 -7.66 -14.31
C GLY A 140 28.47 -6.58 -14.98
N PHE A 141 29.58 -6.97 -15.58
CA PHE A 141 30.44 -6.09 -16.37
C PHE A 141 30.98 -6.83 -17.58
N ASN A 142 31.33 -6.08 -18.62
CA ASN A 142 31.95 -6.59 -19.82
C ASN A 142 33.06 -5.62 -20.23
N TYR A 143 34.17 -6.20 -20.69
CA TYR A 143 35.27 -5.48 -21.32
C TYR A 143 35.45 -6.11 -22.70
N ALA A 144 35.47 -5.28 -23.73
CA ALA A 144 35.60 -5.76 -25.10
C ALA A 144 36.49 -4.81 -25.88
N ASP A 145 37.25 -5.40 -26.80
CA ASP A 145 37.91 -4.64 -27.85
C ASP A 145 36.84 -4.04 -28.78
N LEU A 146 36.90 -2.73 -29.00
CA LEU A 146 35.92 -1.98 -29.78
C LEU A 146 35.99 -2.28 -31.29
N SER A 147 37.01 -3.02 -31.74
CA SER A 147 37.19 -3.37 -33.15
C SER A 147 36.37 -4.57 -33.62
N GLU A 148 35.84 -5.40 -32.71
CA GLU A 148 35.25 -6.71 -33.07
C GLU A 148 33.72 -6.82 -32.92
N VAL A 149 33.08 -6.01 -32.05
CA VAL A 149 31.64 -6.13 -31.73
C VAL A 149 30.99 -4.76 -31.53
N THR A 150 29.75 -4.57 -32.02
CA THR A 150 29.04 -3.29 -31.86
C THR A 150 28.72 -2.99 -30.39
N PHE A 151 28.64 -1.70 -30.02
CA PHE A 151 28.26 -1.30 -28.65
C PHE A 151 26.88 -1.82 -28.23
N SER A 152 25.93 -1.90 -29.17
CA SER A 152 24.60 -2.46 -28.94
C SER A 152 24.68 -3.95 -28.59
N ASP A 153 25.43 -4.73 -29.34
CA ASP A 153 25.57 -6.18 -29.11
C ASP A 153 26.31 -6.46 -27.79
N GLN A 154 27.36 -5.68 -27.50
CA GLN A 154 28.07 -5.75 -26.22
C GLN A 154 27.14 -5.44 -25.04
N SER A 155 26.34 -4.38 -25.17
CA SER A 155 25.33 -3.99 -24.16
C SER A 155 24.29 -5.09 -23.98
N LEU A 156 23.78 -5.66 -25.07
CA LEU A 156 22.77 -6.72 -25.04
C LEU A 156 23.30 -7.99 -24.36
N HIS A 157 24.54 -8.38 -24.69
CA HIS A 157 25.20 -9.51 -24.05
C HIS A 157 25.46 -9.26 -22.56
N LEU A 158 25.88 -8.05 -22.20
CA LEU A 158 26.07 -7.66 -20.80
C LEU A 158 24.76 -7.72 -20.01
N VAL A 159 23.63 -7.29 -20.61
CA VAL A 159 22.31 -7.43 -20.00
C VAL A 159 21.98 -8.90 -19.78
N ALA A 160 22.16 -9.75 -20.79
CA ALA A 160 21.93 -11.18 -20.68
C ALA A 160 22.75 -11.80 -19.54
N LEU A 161 24.06 -11.50 -19.49
CA LEU A 161 24.97 -11.94 -18.43
C LEU A 161 24.50 -11.50 -17.05
N SER A 162 24.12 -10.23 -16.91
CA SER A 162 23.63 -9.66 -15.64
C SER A 162 22.29 -10.26 -15.19
N THR A 163 21.52 -10.87 -16.10
CA THR A 163 20.28 -11.57 -15.74
C THR A 163 20.48 -13.04 -15.39
N LEU A 164 21.29 -13.76 -16.16
CA LEU A 164 21.51 -15.20 -16.02
C LEU A 164 22.54 -15.53 -14.94
N TYR A 165 23.58 -14.69 -14.82
CA TYR A 165 24.72 -14.89 -13.93
C TYR A 165 25.07 -13.59 -13.18
N PRO A 166 24.12 -13.01 -12.41
CA PRO A 166 24.41 -11.77 -11.71
C PRO A 166 25.49 -11.97 -10.65
N LEU A 167 26.43 -11.03 -10.58
CA LEU A 167 27.43 -10.93 -9.50
C LEU A 167 26.78 -10.82 -8.12
N SER A 168 25.53 -10.35 -8.07
CA SER A 168 24.77 -10.33 -6.85
C SER A 168 23.29 -10.67 -6.99
N GLY A 169 22.83 -11.47 -6.04
CA GLY A 169 21.47 -12.00 -6.03
C GLY A 169 21.39 -13.32 -6.79
N LYS A 170 20.16 -13.72 -7.13
CA LYS A 170 19.89 -14.89 -7.97
C LYS A 170 19.59 -14.43 -9.39
N PRO A 171 19.63 -15.35 -10.38
CA PRO A 171 19.19 -15.07 -11.74
C PRO A 171 17.79 -14.46 -11.76
N ARG A 172 17.66 -13.30 -12.42
CA ARG A 172 16.44 -12.48 -12.49
C ARG A 172 16.58 -11.43 -13.58
N ARG A 173 15.47 -10.88 -14.05
CA ARG A 173 15.45 -9.78 -15.03
C ARG A 173 14.80 -8.52 -14.45
N PRO A 174 15.26 -7.32 -14.79
CA PRO A 174 14.59 -6.10 -14.37
C PRO A 174 13.31 -5.87 -15.17
N ARG A 175 12.42 -5.04 -14.64
CA ARG A 175 11.28 -4.53 -15.39
C ARG A 175 11.73 -3.55 -16.46
N PHE A 176 12.70 -2.70 -16.11
CA PHE A 176 13.22 -1.66 -17.00
C PHE A 176 14.74 -1.73 -17.12
N ILE A 177 15.24 -1.28 -18.26
CA ILE A 177 16.66 -1.00 -18.44
C ILE A 177 16.86 0.35 -19.12
N THR A 178 17.91 1.07 -18.75
CA THR A 178 18.29 2.34 -19.35
C THR A 178 19.81 2.47 -19.38
N PHE A 179 20.33 3.43 -20.14
CA PHE A 179 21.70 3.91 -19.98
C PHE A 179 21.74 4.98 -18.89
N LYS A 180 22.81 5.00 -18.09
CA LYS A 180 23.01 5.99 -17.02
C LYS A 180 23.31 7.38 -17.59
N ASP A 181 24.10 7.44 -18.66
CA ASP A 181 24.32 8.66 -19.45
C ASP A 181 23.45 8.61 -20.72
N PRO A 182 22.55 9.60 -20.92
CA PRO A 182 21.70 9.70 -22.11
C PRO A 182 22.45 9.79 -23.44
N ASN A 183 23.71 10.24 -23.45
CA ASN A 183 24.50 10.36 -24.68
C ASN A 183 24.75 9.00 -25.33
N TYR A 184 24.74 7.91 -24.55
CA TYR A 184 24.91 6.54 -25.05
C TYR A 184 23.71 6.01 -25.83
N VAL A 185 22.55 6.65 -25.77
CA VAL A 185 21.36 6.25 -26.54
C VAL A 185 21.67 6.27 -28.05
N ARG A 186 22.45 7.24 -28.52
CA ARG A 186 22.86 7.34 -29.94
C ARG A 186 23.85 6.24 -30.34
N LEU A 187 24.74 5.85 -29.43
CA LEU A 187 25.73 4.79 -29.65
C LEU A 187 25.11 3.39 -29.58
N ALA A 188 24.00 3.25 -28.87
CA ALA A 188 23.22 2.03 -28.74
C ALA A 188 22.14 1.88 -29.83
N ALA A 189 22.37 2.43 -31.04
CA ALA A 189 21.45 2.26 -32.16
C ALA A 189 21.21 0.76 -32.43
N GLY A 190 19.94 0.33 -32.43
CA GLY A 190 19.55 -1.08 -32.56
C GLY A 190 19.47 -1.86 -31.24
N PHE A 191 19.77 -1.24 -30.10
CA PHE A 191 19.64 -1.90 -28.80
C PHE A 191 18.19 -2.22 -28.48
N ASN A 192 17.89 -3.51 -28.35
CA ASN A 192 16.55 -4.01 -28.11
C ASN A 192 16.56 -5.20 -27.15
N THR A 193 15.88 -5.04 -26.01
CA THR A 193 15.77 -6.05 -24.96
C THR A 193 14.39 -6.71 -24.90
N SER A 194 13.56 -6.51 -25.92
CA SER A 194 12.20 -7.06 -26.00
C SER A 194 12.18 -8.59 -26.01
N GLN A 195 13.20 -9.23 -26.62
CA GLN A 195 13.39 -10.68 -26.56
C GLN A 195 13.59 -11.21 -25.13
N PHE A 196 14.04 -10.38 -24.20
CA PHE A 196 14.22 -10.70 -22.79
C PHE A 196 12.98 -10.34 -21.95
N LYS A 197 11.92 -9.79 -22.58
CA LYS A 197 10.76 -9.15 -21.92
C LYS A 197 11.19 -8.04 -20.95
N ILE A 198 12.26 -7.32 -21.25
CA ILE A 198 12.71 -6.16 -20.48
C ILE A 198 12.32 -4.91 -21.26
N THR A 199 11.78 -3.91 -20.58
CA THR A 199 11.40 -2.65 -21.22
C THR A 199 12.62 -1.72 -21.25
N TYR A 200 13.13 -1.40 -22.44
CA TYR A 200 14.15 -0.37 -22.59
C TYR A 200 13.49 1.02 -22.47
N MET A 201 13.93 1.80 -21.47
CA MET A 201 13.49 3.17 -21.26
C MET A 201 14.45 4.14 -21.98
N TYR A 202 13.89 4.92 -22.91
CA TYR A 202 14.54 6.05 -23.54
C TYR A 202 13.50 7.19 -23.68
N GLU A 203 13.93 8.39 -24.04
CA GLU A 203 13.03 9.54 -24.24
C GLU A 203 11.87 9.13 -25.18
N ASN A 204 10.61 9.33 -24.72
CA ASN A 204 9.32 8.97 -25.37
C ASN A 204 8.67 7.60 -25.01
N VAL A 205 9.22 6.77 -24.11
CA VAL A 205 8.61 5.47 -23.72
C VAL A 205 7.41 5.58 -22.75
N THR A 206 7.10 6.77 -22.24
CA THR A 206 6.01 7.02 -21.29
C THR A 206 4.62 6.58 -21.79
N GLN A 207 4.44 6.47 -23.12
CA GLN A 207 3.16 6.13 -23.74
C GLN A 207 2.90 4.60 -23.82
N SER A 208 3.93 3.74 -23.83
CA SER A 208 3.76 2.28 -23.98
C SER A 208 3.54 1.51 -22.68
N LEU A 209 3.71 2.17 -21.52
CA LEU A 209 3.51 1.54 -20.21
C LEU A 209 2.04 1.37 -19.82
N GLN A 210 1.13 1.98 -20.58
CA GLN A 210 -0.31 1.99 -20.30
C GLN A 210 -1.02 0.66 -20.64
N THR A 211 -0.35 -0.27 -21.34
CA THR A 211 -0.96 -1.52 -21.85
C THR A 211 -0.46 -2.80 -21.18
N GLN A 212 0.44 -2.74 -20.20
CA GLN A 212 0.85 -3.94 -19.46
C GLN A 212 -0.21 -4.28 -18.41
N GLY A 213 -0.81 -5.47 -18.51
CA GLY A 213 -1.68 -6.03 -17.47
C GLY A 213 -1.00 -5.98 -16.10
N TYR A 214 -1.78 -5.80 -15.04
CA TYR A 214 -1.21 -5.61 -13.71
C TYR A 214 -0.55 -6.91 -13.24
N GLN A 215 0.67 -6.75 -12.71
CA GLN A 215 1.50 -7.83 -12.22
C GLN A 215 1.72 -7.61 -10.74
N ARG A 216 1.23 -8.53 -9.91
CA ARG A 216 1.47 -8.48 -8.47
C ARG A 216 2.95 -8.73 -8.18
N PHE A 217 3.59 -7.73 -7.58
CA PHE A 217 4.93 -7.84 -7.03
C PHE A 217 4.89 -8.15 -5.53
N ARG A 218 5.88 -8.90 -5.05
CA ARG A 218 6.14 -9.21 -3.65
C ARG A 218 7.41 -8.52 -3.21
N GLU A 219 7.59 -8.34 -1.91
CA GLU A 219 8.73 -7.63 -1.33
C GLU A 219 9.54 -8.52 -0.37
N CYS A 220 10.87 -8.43 -0.44
CA CYS A 220 11.75 -9.08 0.54
C CYS A 220 11.65 -8.37 1.89
N SER A 221 11.32 -9.11 2.95
CA SER A 221 11.09 -8.54 4.28
C SER A 221 12.31 -7.85 4.90
N LEU A 222 13.54 -8.13 4.40
CA LEU A 222 14.76 -7.45 4.86
C LEU A 222 15.20 -6.30 3.95
N CYS A 223 15.48 -6.58 2.67
CA CYS A 223 16.12 -5.60 1.80
C CYS A 223 15.12 -4.71 1.05
N GLY A 224 13.83 -5.09 1.01
CA GLY A 224 12.79 -4.39 0.26
C GLY A 224 12.92 -4.47 -1.25
N VAL A 225 13.68 -5.45 -1.78
CA VAL A 225 13.65 -5.74 -3.23
C VAL A 225 12.26 -6.24 -3.59
N ARG A 226 11.70 -5.74 -4.68
CA ARG A 226 10.37 -6.09 -5.17
C ARG A 226 10.48 -6.90 -6.44
N GLY A 227 9.62 -7.90 -6.61
CA GLY A 227 9.63 -8.73 -7.82
C GLY A 227 8.52 -9.77 -7.85
N THR A 228 8.51 -10.64 -8.86
CA THR A 228 7.51 -11.70 -8.96
C THR A 228 7.65 -12.71 -7.83
N LYS A 229 6.56 -13.43 -7.51
CA LYS A 229 6.53 -14.40 -6.40
C LYS A 229 7.72 -15.39 -6.43
N ASP A 230 8.16 -15.80 -7.62
CA ASP A 230 9.20 -16.81 -7.83
C ASP A 230 10.61 -16.29 -7.48
N LEU A 231 10.78 -14.97 -7.32
CA LEU A 231 12.02 -14.37 -6.81
C LEU A 231 12.24 -14.68 -5.32
N PHE A 232 11.17 -14.99 -4.59
CA PHE A 232 11.19 -15.09 -3.13
C PHE A 232 11.06 -16.52 -2.64
N LYS A 233 11.71 -16.80 -1.52
CA LYS A 233 11.50 -18.02 -0.73
C LYS A 233 10.83 -17.66 0.58
N LYS A 234 9.84 -18.44 0.98
CA LYS A 234 9.18 -18.30 2.28
C LYS A 234 10.08 -18.87 3.39
N CYS A 235 9.97 -18.31 4.60
CA CYS A 235 10.53 -18.94 5.79
C CYS A 235 9.93 -20.35 5.98
N SER A 236 10.76 -21.37 6.16
CA SER A 236 10.32 -22.76 6.28
C SER A 236 9.60 -23.09 7.60
N SER A 237 9.62 -22.19 8.57
CA SER A 237 8.98 -22.40 9.89
C SER A 237 7.62 -21.71 9.99
N CYS A 238 7.58 -20.40 9.74
CA CYS A 238 6.34 -19.63 9.84
C CYS A 238 5.54 -19.58 8.53
N HIS A 239 6.17 -19.87 7.38
CA HIS A 239 5.57 -19.75 6.04
C HIS A 239 5.03 -18.37 5.65
N ALA A 240 5.25 -17.34 6.48
CA ALA A 240 4.76 -15.99 6.25
C ALA A 240 5.81 -15.06 5.58
N THR A 241 7.03 -15.03 6.11
CA THR A 241 8.07 -14.06 5.73
C THR A 241 8.76 -14.43 4.42
N LEU A 242 9.08 -13.44 3.58
CA LEU A 242 9.63 -13.63 2.23
C LEU A 242 11.05 -13.12 2.11
N TYR A 243 11.92 -13.90 1.46
CA TYR A 243 13.32 -13.53 1.25
C TYR A 243 13.77 -13.73 -0.20
N CYS A 244 14.41 -12.71 -0.78
CA CYS A 244 15.02 -12.85 -2.11
C CYS A 244 16.27 -13.75 -2.10
N SER A 245 16.97 -13.87 -0.96
CA SER A 245 18.22 -14.62 -0.84
C SER A 245 18.41 -15.28 0.54
N LYS A 246 19.26 -16.31 0.61
CA LYS A 246 19.70 -16.93 1.88
C LYS A 246 20.44 -15.92 2.78
N LEU A 247 21.16 -14.96 2.18
CA LEU A 247 21.84 -13.90 2.92
C LEU A 247 20.84 -13.00 3.64
N CYS A 248 19.79 -12.56 2.95
CA CYS A 248 18.71 -11.77 3.58
C CYS A 248 18.05 -12.54 4.72
N GLN A 249 17.76 -13.83 4.52
CA GLN A 249 17.20 -14.66 5.59
C GLN A 249 18.11 -14.73 6.82
N LYS A 250 19.42 -14.94 6.65
CA LYS A 250 20.38 -15.01 7.76
C LYS A 250 20.49 -13.68 8.52
N ASN A 251 20.56 -12.57 7.77
CA ASN A 251 20.68 -11.25 8.36
C ASN A 251 19.41 -10.83 9.12
N ASP A 252 18.23 -11.18 8.59
CA ASP A 252 16.96 -10.91 9.27
C ASP A 252 16.77 -11.80 10.51
N TRP A 253 17.28 -13.04 10.48
CA TRP A 253 17.19 -13.96 11.61
C TRP A 253 17.82 -13.40 12.88
N VAL A 254 19.02 -12.86 12.80
CA VAL A 254 19.72 -12.27 13.96
C VAL A 254 19.22 -10.85 14.24
N GLY A 255 18.81 -10.13 13.19
CA GLY A 255 18.53 -8.70 13.22
C GLY A 255 19.82 -7.88 13.13
N LEU A 256 19.72 -6.67 12.61
CA LEU A 256 20.83 -5.71 12.64
C LEU A 256 20.99 -5.19 14.08
N GLU A 257 22.21 -4.82 14.50
CA GLU A 257 22.54 -4.42 15.88
C GLU A 257 21.55 -3.40 16.50
N LYS A 258 21.03 -2.46 15.70
CA LYS A 258 20.05 -1.44 16.15
C LYS A 258 18.58 -1.88 16.09
N MET A 259 18.27 -3.05 15.51
CA MET A 259 16.93 -3.57 15.27
C MET A 259 16.77 -5.02 15.73
N GLU A 260 17.60 -5.49 16.67
CA GLU A 260 17.57 -6.87 17.16
C GLU A 260 16.19 -7.27 17.77
N HIS A 261 15.44 -6.32 18.34
CA HIS A 261 14.08 -6.55 18.84
C HIS A 261 13.04 -6.83 17.73
N ARG A 262 13.42 -6.59 16.46
CA ARG A 262 12.61 -6.81 15.26
C ARG A 262 13.09 -8.01 14.44
N SER A 263 14.12 -8.71 14.91
CA SER A 263 14.66 -9.86 14.18
C SER A 263 13.60 -10.92 13.95
N HIS A 264 13.67 -11.58 12.80
CA HIS A 264 12.75 -12.65 12.48
C HIS A 264 12.81 -13.78 13.52
N LYS A 265 13.95 -14.02 14.17
CA LYS A 265 14.04 -15.02 15.26
C LYS A 265 13.04 -14.75 16.39
N LYS A 266 12.80 -13.48 16.75
CA LYS A 266 11.84 -13.11 17.81
C LYS A 266 10.39 -13.17 17.33
N TRP A 267 10.16 -12.95 16.04
CA TRP A 267 8.81 -12.89 15.45
C TRP A 267 8.34 -14.18 14.79
N CYS A 268 9.23 -15.11 14.44
CA CYS A 268 8.91 -16.29 13.66
C CYS A 268 7.87 -17.18 14.35
N LYS A 269 7.97 -17.35 15.68
CA LYS A 269 6.97 -18.10 16.46
C LYS A 269 5.59 -17.43 16.40
N LEU A 270 5.53 -16.13 16.64
CA LEU A 270 4.29 -15.36 16.57
C LEU A 270 3.67 -15.41 15.17
N MET A 271 4.47 -15.21 14.12
CA MET A 271 4.00 -15.29 12.74
C MET A 271 3.46 -16.68 12.39
N LYS A 272 4.07 -17.75 12.91
CA LYS A 272 3.55 -19.12 12.74
C LYS A 272 2.18 -19.28 13.40
N GLU A 273 2.00 -18.75 14.61
CA GLU A 273 0.71 -18.74 15.30
C GLU A 273 -0.34 -17.90 14.54
N PHE A 274 0.06 -16.77 13.95
CA PHE A 274 -0.83 -15.93 13.16
C PHE A 274 -1.28 -16.62 11.87
N MET A 275 -0.36 -17.31 11.19
CA MET A 275 -0.70 -18.12 10.01
C MET A 275 -1.69 -19.24 10.32
N ALA A 276 -1.65 -19.81 11.53
CA ALA A 276 -2.55 -20.89 11.93
C ALA A 276 -4.04 -20.46 11.96
N GLN A 277 -4.34 -19.16 12.06
CA GLN A 277 -5.71 -18.64 12.04
C GLN A 277 -6.25 -18.41 10.62
N SER A 278 -5.47 -18.70 9.57
CA SER A 278 -5.86 -18.42 8.19
C SER A 278 -7.17 -19.13 7.78
N GLU A 279 -7.38 -20.37 8.22
CA GLU A 279 -8.60 -21.12 7.89
C GLU A 279 -9.82 -20.61 8.65
N GLU A 280 -9.67 -20.30 9.94
CA GLU A 280 -10.75 -19.72 10.76
C GLU A 280 -11.23 -18.37 10.18
N LEU A 281 -10.30 -17.55 9.68
CA LEU A 281 -10.64 -16.28 9.04
C LEU A 281 -11.44 -16.45 7.74
N LYS A 282 -11.37 -17.60 7.06
CA LYS A 282 -12.14 -17.91 5.85
C LYS A 282 -13.53 -18.49 6.15
N GLN A 283 -13.83 -18.85 7.40
CA GLN A 283 -15.11 -19.45 7.78
C GLN A 283 -16.23 -18.41 7.78
N LEU A 284 -16.74 -18.09 6.60
CA LEU A 284 -17.89 -17.23 6.32
C LEU A 284 -18.74 -17.92 5.26
N ARG A 285 -20.08 -17.90 5.36
CA ARG A 285 -20.97 -18.64 4.44
C ARG A 285 -21.45 -17.83 3.24
N PHE A 286 -20.58 -16.97 2.70
CA PHE A 286 -20.86 -16.26 1.45
C PHE A 286 -20.51 -17.14 0.25
N THR A 287 -21.30 -17.05 -0.82
CA THR A 287 -21.06 -17.87 -2.03
C THR A 287 -19.74 -17.53 -2.72
N TYR A 288 -19.26 -16.29 -2.53
CA TYR A 288 -18.01 -15.78 -3.11
C TYR A 288 -16.76 -16.00 -2.24
N ILE A 289 -16.89 -16.62 -1.06
CA ILE A 289 -15.79 -16.65 -0.07
C ILE A 289 -14.54 -17.38 -0.58
N ASN A 290 -14.72 -18.46 -1.35
CA ASN A 290 -13.60 -19.23 -1.90
C ASN A 290 -12.75 -18.38 -2.85
N GLU A 291 -13.39 -17.48 -3.61
CA GLU A 291 -12.71 -16.57 -4.52
C GLU A 291 -12.05 -15.42 -3.75
N THR A 292 -12.83 -14.69 -2.93
CA THR A 292 -12.39 -13.44 -2.29
C THR A 292 -11.39 -13.64 -1.16
N THR A 293 -11.16 -14.88 -0.73
CA THR A 293 -10.19 -15.22 0.33
C THR A 293 -8.96 -15.99 -0.16
N SER A 294 -8.88 -16.24 -1.47
CA SER A 294 -7.73 -16.90 -2.08
C SER A 294 -6.43 -16.10 -1.85
N GLU A 295 -5.30 -16.81 -1.74
CA GLU A 295 -3.96 -16.20 -1.54
C GLU A 295 -3.51 -15.32 -2.72
N ASP A 296 -4.15 -15.51 -3.87
CA ASP A 296 -3.88 -14.81 -5.13
C ASP A 296 -5.03 -13.86 -5.53
N PHE A 297 -5.96 -13.54 -4.61
CA PHE A 297 -7.04 -12.56 -4.83
C PHE A 297 -6.50 -11.12 -4.78
N ASP A 298 -5.83 -10.71 -5.85
CA ASP A 298 -5.23 -9.38 -5.99
C ASP A 298 -6.21 -8.28 -6.37
N ALA A 299 -5.69 -7.06 -6.50
CA ALA A 299 -6.51 -5.88 -6.76
C ALA A 299 -7.27 -5.98 -8.09
N ASP A 300 -6.71 -6.63 -9.11
CA ASP A 300 -7.39 -6.85 -10.40
C ASP A 300 -8.58 -7.78 -10.22
N LYS A 301 -8.38 -8.93 -9.56
CA LYS A 301 -9.49 -9.84 -9.24
C LYS A 301 -10.53 -9.20 -8.35
N TYR A 302 -10.12 -8.34 -7.40
CA TYR A 302 -11.08 -7.60 -6.59
C TYR A 302 -11.88 -6.59 -7.42
N LYS A 303 -11.25 -5.91 -8.37
CA LYS A 303 -11.94 -5.06 -9.35
C LYS A 303 -12.93 -5.88 -10.17
N GLU A 304 -12.51 -7.00 -10.75
CA GLU A 304 -13.38 -7.89 -11.54
C GLU A 304 -14.59 -8.36 -10.72
N PHE A 305 -14.38 -8.73 -9.45
CA PHE A 305 -15.45 -9.07 -8.52
C PHE A 305 -16.45 -7.91 -8.34
N LEU A 306 -15.97 -6.70 -8.04
CA LEU A 306 -16.82 -5.52 -7.86
C LEU A 306 -17.54 -5.11 -9.16
N GLU A 307 -16.92 -5.32 -10.33
CA GLU A 307 -17.53 -5.10 -11.64
C GLU A 307 -18.68 -6.09 -11.89
N ARG A 308 -18.49 -7.38 -11.57
CA ARG A 308 -19.57 -8.40 -11.64
C ARG A 308 -20.72 -8.10 -10.68
N CYS A 309 -20.41 -7.55 -9.51
CA CYS A 309 -21.42 -7.08 -8.55
C CYS A 309 -22.11 -5.77 -8.99
N GLY A 310 -21.62 -5.09 -10.05
CA GLY A 310 -22.19 -3.84 -10.54
C GLY A 310 -21.87 -2.60 -9.69
N VAL A 311 -20.89 -2.67 -8.78
CA VAL A 311 -20.60 -1.63 -7.78
C VAL A 311 -19.21 -1.00 -7.91
N TYR A 312 -18.35 -1.51 -8.80
CA TYR A 312 -17.00 -0.98 -8.95
C TYR A 312 -17.00 0.53 -9.25
N ASN A 313 -16.24 1.28 -8.44
CA ASN A 313 -16.09 2.73 -8.54
C ASN A 313 -17.39 3.55 -8.45
N GLN A 314 -18.40 3.04 -7.74
CA GLN A 314 -19.70 3.70 -7.57
C GLN A 314 -20.05 3.88 -6.09
N GLY A 315 -20.85 4.91 -5.77
CA GLY A 315 -21.33 5.19 -4.42
C GLY A 315 -20.26 5.03 -3.32
N LEU A 316 -20.60 4.29 -2.27
CA LEU A 316 -19.70 3.97 -1.15
C LEU A 316 -18.57 2.99 -1.50
N TRP A 317 -18.67 2.28 -2.63
CA TRP A 317 -17.72 1.24 -3.05
C TRP A 317 -16.47 1.80 -3.74
N ARG A 318 -16.49 3.07 -4.13
CA ARG A 318 -15.39 3.72 -4.87
C ARG A 318 -14.03 3.68 -4.18
N ARG A 319 -13.99 3.50 -2.86
CA ARG A 319 -12.76 3.42 -2.07
C ARG A 319 -12.31 1.99 -1.79
N GLU A 320 -13.07 0.98 -2.23
CA GLU A 320 -12.75 -0.43 -1.98
C GLU A 320 -11.60 -0.93 -2.86
N CYS A 321 -11.53 -0.53 -4.14
CA CYS A 321 -10.48 -0.96 -5.06
C CYS A 321 -9.89 0.22 -5.85
N GLN A 322 -8.67 0.64 -5.50
CA GLN A 322 -7.97 1.82 -6.05
C GLN A 322 -6.92 1.45 -7.12
N LEU A 323 -7.32 0.71 -8.16
CA LEU A 323 -6.45 0.49 -9.31
C LEU A 323 -6.37 1.76 -10.17
N TRP A 324 -5.22 2.44 -10.11
CA TRP A 324 -4.72 3.47 -11.04
C TRP A 324 -5.78 4.34 -11.73
N ARG A 325 -6.26 5.40 -11.04
CA ARG A 325 -6.85 6.58 -11.70
C ARG A 325 -6.51 7.87 -10.96
N LYS A 326 -5.89 8.80 -11.71
CA LYS A 326 -5.49 10.16 -11.33
C LYS A 326 -6.60 11.17 -10.91
N PRO A 327 -7.93 10.89 -10.87
CA PRO A 327 -8.85 11.86 -10.26
C PRO A 327 -9.14 11.63 -8.77
N ILE A 328 -8.91 10.43 -8.20
CA ILE A 328 -9.27 10.17 -6.79
C ILE A 328 -8.24 10.76 -5.82
N ASP A 329 -6.98 10.90 -6.24
CA ASP A 329 -5.91 11.48 -5.42
C ASP A 329 -6.20 12.93 -4.97
N ASN A 330 -7.11 13.63 -5.66
CA ASN A 330 -7.54 14.99 -5.30
C ASN A 330 -8.82 15.04 -4.44
N LEU A 331 -9.47 13.92 -4.14
CA LEU A 331 -10.74 13.86 -3.40
C LEU A 331 -10.50 13.54 -1.92
N GLN A 332 -10.85 14.48 -1.04
CA GLN A 332 -10.78 14.26 0.41
C GLN A 332 -11.83 13.25 0.86
N PHE A 333 -11.63 12.57 1.99
CA PHE A 333 -12.65 11.69 2.55
C PHE A 333 -13.91 12.49 2.89
N GLY A 334 -15.07 12.06 2.39
CA GLY A 334 -16.33 12.77 2.57
C GLY A 334 -16.76 13.69 1.42
N ASP A 335 -15.95 13.81 0.36
CA ASP A 335 -16.37 14.45 -0.90
C ASP A 335 -17.19 13.45 -1.75
N LEU A 336 -18.30 12.94 -1.21
CA LEU A 336 -19.27 12.18 -2.00
C LEU A 336 -19.89 13.08 -3.07
N ILE A 337 -19.67 12.74 -4.35
CA ILE A 337 -20.52 13.21 -5.44
C ILE A 337 -21.92 12.66 -5.13
N ASN A 338 -22.89 13.54 -4.87
CA ASN A 338 -24.26 13.15 -4.53
C ASN A 338 -24.77 12.06 -5.48
N ASP A 339 -25.15 10.93 -4.91
CA ASP A 339 -25.88 9.86 -5.60
C ASP A 339 -27.06 9.51 -4.71
N ASP A 340 -28.27 9.49 -5.28
CA ASP A 340 -29.51 9.17 -4.55
C ASP A 340 -29.51 7.71 -4.04
N ASN A 341 -28.59 6.86 -4.51
CA ASN A 341 -28.41 5.49 -4.01
C ASN A 341 -26.96 5.18 -3.61
N ALA A 342 -26.53 5.64 -2.44
CA ALA A 342 -25.16 5.45 -1.94
C ALA A 342 -24.66 3.99 -1.92
N VAL A 343 -25.56 3.01 -1.74
CA VAL A 343 -25.23 1.58 -1.68
C VAL A 343 -25.15 0.94 -3.08
N ILE A 344 -25.76 1.52 -4.12
CA ILE A 344 -25.68 1.04 -5.52
C ILE A 344 -26.25 -0.38 -5.74
N LEU A 345 -26.95 -0.93 -4.74
CA LEU A 345 -27.55 -2.28 -4.79
C LEU A 345 -29.04 -2.18 -4.42
N PRO A 346 -29.97 -2.14 -5.41
CA PRO A 346 -31.38 -1.80 -5.14
C PRO A 346 -32.11 -2.73 -4.17
N VAL A 347 -31.85 -4.05 -4.25
CA VAL A 347 -32.46 -5.04 -3.36
C VAL A 347 -31.97 -4.82 -1.93
N GLU A 348 -30.67 -4.67 -1.77
CA GLU A 348 -30.03 -4.42 -0.49
C GLU A 348 -30.44 -3.09 0.12
N SER A 349 -30.50 -2.02 -0.68
CA SER A 349 -31.01 -0.72 -0.24
C SER A 349 -32.46 -0.82 0.25
N THR A 350 -33.31 -1.59 -0.43
CA THR A 350 -34.71 -1.82 -0.01
C THR A 350 -34.74 -2.53 1.35
N ILE A 351 -33.98 -3.62 1.51
CA ILE A 351 -33.86 -4.33 2.78
C ILE A 351 -33.36 -3.38 3.88
N LEU A 352 -32.31 -2.59 3.61
CA LEU A 352 -31.71 -1.63 4.54
C LEU A 352 -32.67 -0.50 4.96
N ASN A 353 -33.62 -0.13 4.10
CA ASN A 353 -34.62 0.90 4.39
C ASN A 353 -35.72 0.40 5.33
N GLU A 354 -36.03 -0.90 5.32
CA GLU A 354 -36.98 -1.52 6.24
C GLU A 354 -36.40 -1.67 7.66
N ASP A 355 -37.26 -1.72 8.67
CA ASP A 355 -36.85 -2.03 10.04
C ASP A 355 -36.57 -3.53 10.19
N PRO A 356 -35.51 -3.91 10.92
CA PRO A 356 -35.16 -5.30 11.13
C PRO A 356 -36.29 -6.02 11.89
N LYS A 357 -36.56 -7.27 11.50
CA LYS A 357 -37.52 -8.14 12.17
C LYS A 357 -36.89 -8.70 13.45
N ILE A 358 -36.76 -7.86 14.46
CA ILE A 358 -36.23 -8.22 15.76
C ILE A 358 -37.39 -8.82 16.56
N ASP A 359 -37.38 -10.15 16.75
CA ASP A 359 -38.25 -10.75 17.76
C ASP A 359 -37.62 -10.46 19.14
N LEU A 360 -38.35 -9.75 20.01
CA LEU A 360 -37.86 -9.21 21.29
C LEU A 360 -37.44 -10.31 22.30
N GLN A 361 -37.60 -11.58 21.94
CA GLN A 361 -37.20 -12.74 22.72
C GLN A 361 -35.83 -13.36 22.31
N ASP A 362 -35.17 -12.87 21.26
CA ASP A 362 -34.03 -13.58 20.64
C ASP A 362 -32.63 -12.97 20.86
N GLN A 363 -31.65 -13.88 20.75
CA GLN A 363 -30.23 -13.77 21.05
C GLN A 363 -29.51 -12.62 20.32
N ILE A 364 -28.49 -12.05 20.98
CA ILE A 364 -27.54 -11.08 20.39
C ILE A 364 -26.97 -11.65 19.09
N ILE A 365 -27.00 -10.87 18.01
CA ILE A 365 -26.49 -11.30 16.71
C ILE A 365 -24.95 -11.25 16.75
N THR A 366 -24.32 -12.41 16.61
CA THR A 366 -22.86 -12.56 16.77
C THR A 366 -22.17 -13.16 15.54
N SER A 367 -22.85 -13.23 14.39
CA SER A 367 -22.29 -13.75 13.14
C SER A 367 -22.96 -13.16 11.90
N TRP A 368 -22.24 -13.17 10.77
CA TRP A 368 -22.79 -12.81 9.47
C TRP A 368 -23.98 -13.69 9.06
N ASP A 369 -23.93 -14.99 9.35
CA ASP A 369 -25.02 -15.93 9.07
C ASP A 369 -26.32 -15.54 9.75
N ALA A 370 -26.26 -15.26 11.06
CA ALA A 370 -27.43 -14.85 11.83
C ALA A 370 -27.97 -13.51 11.31
N TYR A 371 -27.09 -12.56 11.00
CA TYR A 371 -27.48 -11.26 10.46
C TYR A 371 -28.15 -11.37 9.08
N TYR A 372 -27.56 -12.11 8.13
CA TYR A 372 -28.11 -12.28 6.78
C TYR A 372 -29.46 -13.00 6.84
N CYS A 373 -29.58 -14.04 7.67
CA CYS A 373 -30.83 -14.75 7.89
C CYS A 373 -31.93 -13.81 8.41
N MET A 374 -31.63 -13.04 9.46
CA MET A 374 -32.58 -12.11 10.08
C MET A 374 -33.00 -10.97 9.15
N ARG A 375 -32.07 -10.43 8.35
CA ARG A 375 -32.40 -9.39 7.34
C ARG A 375 -33.02 -9.92 6.06
N GLY A 376 -32.86 -11.22 5.77
CA GLY A 376 -33.27 -11.79 4.48
C GLY A 376 -32.32 -11.45 3.33
N PHE A 377 -31.04 -11.16 3.61
CA PHE A 377 -30.04 -11.01 2.56
C PHE A 377 -29.67 -12.37 1.96
N ARG A 378 -29.43 -12.38 0.64
CA ARG A 378 -28.86 -13.55 -0.03
C ARG A 378 -27.37 -13.65 0.25
N THR A 379 -26.83 -14.87 0.31
CA THR A 379 -25.41 -15.12 0.60
C THR A 379 -24.46 -14.77 -0.55
N ASP A 380 -24.99 -14.41 -1.73
CA ASP A 380 -24.23 -13.82 -2.85
C ASP A 380 -24.17 -12.29 -2.82
N SER A 381 -24.89 -11.64 -1.89
CA SER A 381 -24.82 -10.19 -1.71
C SER A 381 -23.45 -9.75 -1.19
N PRO A 382 -22.79 -8.74 -1.81
CA PRO A 382 -21.51 -8.24 -1.34
C PRO A 382 -21.63 -7.26 -0.15
N ILE A 383 -22.85 -6.96 0.33
CA ILE A 383 -23.13 -5.86 1.26
C ILE A 383 -22.36 -5.95 2.60
N ALA A 384 -21.91 -7.15 2.99
CA ALA A 384 -21.04 -7.35 4.15
C ALA A 384 -19.73 -6.54 4.08
N ILE A 385 -19.24 -6.24 2.87
CA ILE A 385 -18.03 -5.41 2.66
C ILE A 385 -18.23 -4.00 3.25
N LEU A 386 -19.42 -3.43 3.10
CA LEU A 386 -19.78 -2.12 3.65
C LEU A 386 -20.28 -2.21 5.10
N LEU A 387 -21.11 -3.21 5.42
CA LEU A 387 -21.75 -3.34 6.74
C LEU A 387 -20.80 -3.81 7.85
N GLN A 388 -19.56 -4.20 7.54
CA GLN A 388 -18.57 -4.58 8.55
C GLN A 388 -18.40 -3.50 9.63
N TYR A 389 -18.50 -2.21 9.31
CA TYR A 389 -18.28 -1.11 10.25
C TYR A 389 -19.45 -0.96 11.24
N PRO A 390 -20.71 -0.75 10.79
CA PRO A 390 -21.84 -0.64 11.70
C PRO A 390 -22.10 -1.93 12.50
N LEU A 391 -21.88 -3.12 11.94
CA LEU A 391 -22.09 -4.35 12.68
C LEU A 391 -20.96 -4.67 13.67
N THR A 392 -19.73 -4.23 13.40
CA THR A 392 -18.67 -4.27 14.42
C THR A 392 -19.02 -3.36 15.59
N LEU A 393 -19.54 -2.14 15.33
CA LEU A 393 -20.00 -1.26 16.39
C LEU A 393 -21.14 -1.88 17.20
N TYR A 394 -22.15 -2.45 16.53
CA TYR A 394 -23.24 -3.19 17.17
C TYR A 394 -22.70 -4.29 18.09
N TYR A 395 -21.79 -5.14 17.59
CA TYR A 395 -21.20 -6.23 18.35
C TYR A 395 -20.42 -5.74 19.57
N ILE A 396 -19.70 -4.63 19.46
CA ILE A 396 -19.02 -4.02 20.61
C ILE A 396 -20.04 -3.58 21.65
N LEU A 397 -21.12 -2.90 21.26
CA LEU A 397 -22.13 -2.37 22.18
C LEU A 397 -22.96 -3.46 22.86
N THR A 398 -23.29 -4.54 22.15
CA THR A 398 -24.22 -5.56 22.65
C THR A 398 -23.52 -6.76 23.27
N TYR A 399 -22.31 -7.09 22.82
CA TYR A 399 -21.59 -8.28 23.29
C TYR A 399 -20.31 -7.92 24.04
N CYS A 400 -19.39 -7.14 23.46
CA CYS A 400 -18.09 -6.93 24.10
C CYS A 400 -18.19 -6.05 25.35
N LEU A 401 -18.74 -4.85 25.21
CA LEU A 401 -18.76 -3.86 26.28
C LEU A 401 -19.52 -4.33 27.54
N PRO A 402 -20.70 -4.99 27.43
CA PRO A 402 -21.39 -5.54 28.60
C PRO A 402 -20.62 -6.67 29.30
N ASN A 403 -19.82 -7.45 28.56
CA ASN A 403 -19.07 -8.58 29.11
C ASN A 403 -17.71 -8.14 29.69
N ASP A 404 -16.96 -7.33 28.94
CA ASP A 404 -15.59 -6.93 29.28
C ASP A 404 -15.56 -5.77 30.29
N CYS A 405 -16.59 -4.92 30.30
CA CYS A 405 -16.66 -3.68 31.10
C CYS A 405 -17.97 -3.55 31.88
N LYS A 406 -18.54 -4.66 32.36
CA LYS A 406 -19.86 -4.71 33.02
C LYS A 406 -20.13 -3.58 34.03
N LYS A 407 -19.22 -3.37 34.98
CA LYS A 407 -19.36 -2.32 36.01
C LYS A 407 -19.48 -0.91 35.42
N TRP A 408 -18.80 -0.65 34.31
CA TRP A 408 -18.92 0.62 33.59
C TRP A 408 -20.22 0.68 32.79
N TRP A 409 -20.56 -0.41 32.10
CA TRP A 409 -21.78 -0.53 31.31
C TRP A 409 -23.05 -0.31 32.13
N ASP A 410 -23.13 -0.89 33.33
CA ASP A 410 -24.27 -0.76 34.24
C ASP A 410 -24.50 0.68 34.76
N THR A 411 -23.53 1.59 34.56
CA THR A 411 -23.66 3.02 34.92
C THR A 411 -24.14 3.91 33.78
N ILE A 412 -24.19 3.39 32.56
CA ILE A 412 -24.57 4.15 31.37
C ILE A 412 -26.09 4.15 31.23
N ASP A 413 -26.67 5.35 31.12
CA ASP A 413 -28.04 5.50 30.62
C ASP A 413 -28.07 5.07 29.15
N THR A 414 -28.70 3.93 28.89
CA THR A 414 -28.82 3.33 27.55
C THR A 414 -29.74 4.12 26.62
N GLY A 415 -30.48 5.12 27.13
CA GLY A 415 -31.30 6.00 26.29
C GLY A 415 -30.48 6.86 25.34
N THR A 416 -29.26 7.26 25.70
CA THR A 416 -28.33 7.96 24.78
C THR A 416 -26.89 7.48 24.97
N ILE A 417 -26.36 6.80 23.96
CA ILE A 417 -25.01 6.24 23.97
C ILE A 417 -24.07 7.14 23.18
N ARG A 418 -23.10 7.75 23.86
CA ARG A 418 -22.13 8.70 23.28
C ARG A 418 -20.85 7.97 22.88
N ILE A 419 -20.53 7.98 21.59
CA ILE A 419 -19.47 7.17 20.98
C ILE A 419 -18.48 8.07 20.26
N ASP A 420 -17.20 7.94 20.58
CA ASP A 420 -16.12 8.63 19.86
C ASP A 420 -15.46 7.68 18.88
N MET A 421 -15.67 7.90 17.59
CA MET A 421 -14.99 7.18 16.51
C MET A 421 -13.70 7.89 16.13
N VAL A 422 -12.57 7.23 16.29
CA VAL A 422 -11.23 7.82 16.15
C VAL A 422 -10.45 7.22 15.00
N GLY A 423 -9.70 8.06 14.28
CA GLY A 423 -8.97 7.63 13.08
C GLY A 423 -9.88 7.47 11.87
N VAL A 424 -10.98 8.22 11.82
CA VAL A 424 -11.97 8.16 10.73
C VAL A 424 -11.37 8.66 9.43
N GLU A 425 -11.55 7.86 8.38
CA GLU A 425 -11.18 8.18 7.01
C GLU A 425 -12.42 8.01 6.12
N LYS A 426 -12.52 6.90 5.39
CA LYS A 426 -13.66 6.63 4.50
C LYS A 426 -14.96 6.37 5.26
N GLU A 427 -14.92 6.07 6.56
CA GLU A 427 -16.11 5.80 7.37
C GLU A 427 -17.02 7.03 7.48
N VAL A 428 -16.49 8.25 7.28
CA VAL A 428 -17.31 9.48 7.21
C VAL A 428 -18.27 9.49 6.02
N GLU A 429 -17.98 8.73 4.96
CA GLU A 429 -18.87 8.57 3.81
C GLU A 429 -20.01 7.59 4.14
N MET A 430 -19.85 6.75 5.16
CA MET A 430 -20.77 5.66 5.53
C MET A 430 -21.78 6.06 6.61
N ILE A 431 -22.00 7.35 6.86
CA ILE A 431 -22.88 7.84 7.94
C ILE A 431 -24.28 7.22 7.86
N SER A 432 -24.86 7.12 6.66
CA SER A 432 -26.17 6.47 6.46
C SER A 432 -26.18 4.99 6.83
N LEU A 433 -25.04 4.29 6.70
CA LEU A 433 -24.94 2.88 7.08
C LEU A 433 -24.88 2.68 8.60
N PHE A 434 -24.45 3.68 9.38
CA PHE A 434 -24.50 3.58 10.85
C PHE A 434 -25.93 3.62 11.39
N GLN A 435 -26.91 4.06 10.60
CA GLN A 435 -28.33 3.86 10.92
C GLN A 435 -28.66 2.39 11.14
N GLU A 436 -27.94 1.46 10.50
CA GLU A 436 -28.13 0.03 10.72
C GLU A 436 -27.88 -0.37 12.19
N THR A 437 -26.82 0.14 12.82
CA THR A 437 -26.58 -0.07 14.26
C THR A 437 -27.73 0.50 15.09
N GLY A 438 -28.23 1.67 14.70
CA GLY A 438 -29.36 2.33 15.36
C GLY A 438 -30.65 1.53 15.28
N LYS A 439 -30.99 0.98 14.10
CA LYS A 439 -32.15 0.10 13.89
C LYS A 439 -32.08 -1.19 14.71
N LEU A 440 -30.88 -1.72 14.92
CA LEU A 440 -30.66 -2.88 15.78
C LEU A 440 -30.70 -2.55 17.29
N LEU A 441 -30.73 -1.27 17.65
CA LEU A 441 -30.80 -0.74 19.01
C LEU A 441 -31.91 0.33 19.11
N PRO A 442 -33.19 -0.03 18.84
CA PRO A 442 -34.27 0.96 18.68
C PRO A 442 -34.54 1.78 19.95
N GLU A 443 -34.21 1.24 21.13
CA GLU A 443 -34.39 1.89 22.43
C GLU A 443 -33.29 2.90 22.78
N SER A 444 -32.25 3.01 21.95
CA SER A 444 -31.08 3.87 22.21
C SER A 444 -30.93 4.93 21.13
N VAL A 445 -30.61 6.17 21.52
CA VAL A 445 -30.08 7.17 20.61
C VAL A 445 -28.55 7.06 20.56
N LEU A 446 -27.99 6.93 19.36
CA LEU A 446 -26.53 6.87 19.18
C LEU A 446 -26.00 8.25 18.82
N ASP A 447 -25.25 8.86 19.72
CA ASP A 447 -24.57 10.13 19.51
C ASP A 447 -23.09 9.88 19.19
N ILE A 448 -22.77 9.89 17.90
CA ILE A 448 -21.47 9.48 17.35
C ILE A 448 -20.66 10.72 16.97
N HIS A 449 -19.45 10.83 17.51
CA HIS A 449 -18.48 11.83 17.10
C HIS A 449 -17.37 11.21 16.27
N MET A 450 -17.24 11.61 15.00
CA MET A 450 -16.20 11.11 14.09
C MET A 450 -14.99 12.04 14.06
N PHE A 451 -13.79 11.49 14.27
CA PHE A 451 -12.53 12.25 14.32
C PHE A 451 -11.52 11.75 13.30
N GLY A 452 -11.10 12.62 12.38
CA GLY A 452 -10.19 12.30 11.28
C GLY A 452 -9.49 13.52 10.72
N LYS A 453 -8.17 13.46 10.54
CA LYS A 453 -7.40 14.61 10.02
C LYS A 453 -7.47 14.76 8.50
N GLU A 454 -7.83 13.72 7.77
CA GLU A 454 -7.86 13.70 6.29
C GLU A 454 -9.26 13.87 5.68
N MET A 455 -10.28 14.11 6.52
CA MET A 455 -11.63 14.37 6.05
C MET A 455 -11.76 15.73 5.35
N SER A 456 -12.79 15.85 4.51
CA SER A 456 -13.11 17.06 3.77
C SER A 456 -13.33 18.24 4.71
N ARG A 457 -12.72 19.38 4.40
CA ARG A 457 -12.90 20.63 5.18
C ARG A 457 -14.37 21.05 5.26
N LYS A 458 -15.16 20.71 4.24
CA LYS A 458 -16.60 21.02 4.15
C LYS A 458 -17.45 20.28 5.20
N LEU A 459 -16.91 19.23 5.81
CA LEU A 459 -17.64 18.42 6.80
C LEU A 459 -17.34 18.83 8.24
N HIS A 460 -16.27 19.60 8.50
CA HIS A 460 -15.93 19.95 9.88
C HIS A 460 -17.06 20.71 10.57
N GLY A 461 -17.47 20.23 11.74
CA GLY A 461 -18.53 20.84 12.55
C GLY A 461 -19.94 20.52 12.07
N LYS A 462 -20.09 19.75 10.99
CA LYS A 462 -21.42 19.28 10.57
C LYS A 462 -21.95 18.24 11.54
N GLU A 463 -23.24 18.36 11.80
CA GLU A 463 -24.08 17.39 12.50
C GLU A 463 -25.08 16.82 11.49
N ILE A 464 -25.18 15.49 11.44
CA ILE A 464 -26.01 14.76 10.50
C ILE A 464 -26.79 13.71 11.30
N THR A 465 -28.12 13.77 11.25
CA THR A 465 -28.99 12.81 11.93
C THR A 465 -29.69 11.91 10.92
N VAL A 466 -29.64 10.60 11.14
CA VAL A 466 -30.31 9.57 10.34
C VAL A 466 -30.96 8.56 11.28
N GLY A 467 -32.29 8.56 11.36
CA GLY A 467 -33.02 7.76 12.36
C GLY A 467 -32.67 8.17 13.79
N ASN A 468 -32.32 7.19 14.62
CA ASN A 468 -31.85 7.38 16.00
C ASN A 468 -30.32 7.55 16.12
N VAL A 469 -29.63 7.88 15.01
CA VAL A 469 -28.18 8.10 14.99
C VAL A 469 -27.90 9.56 14.63
N THR A 470 -27.16 10.25 15.49
CA THR A 470 -26.65 11.60 15.23
C THR A 470 -25.13 11.52 15.12
N VAL A 471 -24.58 12.07 14.04
CA VAL A 471 -23.14 12.09 13.76
C VAL A 471 -22.62 13.51 13.74
N THR A 472 -21.64 13.83 14.58
CA THR A 472 -20.90 15.10 14.54
C THR A 472 -19.47 14.88 14.02
N ILE A 473 -19.05 15.67 13.04
CA ILE A 473 -17.77 15.47 12.35
C ILE A 473 -16.67 16.45 12.80
N HIS A 474 -15.54 15.91 13.24
CA HIS A 474 -14.37 16.63 13.72
C HIS A 474 -13.17 16.38 12.80
N ARG A 475 -12.82 17.36 11.96
CA ARG A 475 -11.65 17.26 11.07
C ARG A 475 -10.32 17.51 11.79
N LYS A 476 -10.11 16.78 12.89
CA LYS A 476 -8.99 16.90 13.84
C LYS A 476 -8.70 15.53 14.45
N LEU A 477 -7.51 15.38 14.99
CA LEU A 477 -7.21 14.24 15.87
C LEU A 477 -8.02 14.37 17.16
N HIS A 478 -8.46 13.24 17.72
CA HIS A 478 -9.31 13.17 18.92
C HIS A 478 -8.81 14.03 20.08
N HIS A 479 -7.51 13.96 20.37
CA HIS A 479 -6.86 14.71 21.46
C HIS A 479 -6.73 16.21 21.25
N ARG A 480 -7.11 16.73 20.08
CA ARG A 480 -7.06 18.16 19.77
C ARG A 480 -8.41 18.87 19.95
N VAL A 481 -9.44 18.16 20.41
CA VAL A 481 -10.74 18.75 20.68
C VAL A 481 -10.92 18.93 22.18
N GLU A 482 -10.82 20.17 22.62
CA GLU A 482 -10.94 20.56 24.02
C GLU A 482 -12.41 20.62 24.47
N LYS A 483 -12.63 20.53 25.79
CA LYS A 483 -13.93 20.80 26.44
C LYS A 483 -15.12 19.99 25.89
N ARG A 484 -14.94 18.67 25.81
CA ARG A 484 -16.02 17.74 25.45
C ARG A 484 -16.49 16.92 26.65
N ARG A 485 -17.77 16.52 26.62
CA ARG A 485 -18.31 15.56 27.58
C ARG A 485 -17.63 14.20 27.36
N LYS A 486 -17.21 13.54 28.44
CA LYS A 486 -16.55 12.22 28.39
C LYS A 486 -17.43 11.20 27.65
N PRO A 487 -16.96 10.55 26.57
CA PRO A 487 -17.76 9.56 25.84
C PRO A 487 -18.01 8.30 26.69
N HIS A 488 -19.05 7.53 26.32
CA HIS A 488 -19.34 6.22 26.94
C HIS A 488 -18.44 5.12 26.36
N LEU A 489 -18.06 5.26 25.09
CA LEU A 489 -17.23 4.32 24.34
C LEU A 489 -16.35 5.08 23.33
N VAL A 490 -15.13 4.59 23.11
CA VAL A 490 -14.26 4.99 22.01
C VAL A 490 -14.04 3.80 21.08
N VAL A 491 -14.14 4.01 19.77
CA VAL A 491 -13.92 2.97 18.74
C VAL A 491 -12.95 3.46 17.68
N GLY A 492 -11.94 2.68 17.31
CA GLY A 492 -11.11 2.92 16.14
C GLY A 492 -11.13 1.75 15.17
N PHE A 493 -11.58 1.95 13.94
CA PHE A 493 -11.57 0.92 12.90
C PHE A 493 -10.22 0.88 12.19
N ASN A 494 -9.69 -0.32 11.96
CA ASN A 494 -8.39 -0.52 11.29
C ASN A 494 -7.29 0.43 11.80
N ALA A 495 -7.20 0.57 13.12
CA ALA A 495 -6.64 1.76 13.76
C ALA A 495 -5.15 1.97 13.50
N GLY A 496 -4.39 0.90 13.25
CA GLY A 496 -2.95 0.99 12.98
C GLY A 496 -2.18 1.66 14.12
N ILE A 497 -2.53 1.37 15.38
CA ILE A 497 -1.94 2.03 16.56
C ILE A 497 -0.41 1.90 16.54
N GLY A 498 0.10 0.71 16.23
CA GLY A 498 1.53 0.47 16.11
C GLY A 498 2.22 1.15 14.92
N ALA A 499 1.46 1.64 13.93
CA ALA A 499 1.99 2.25 12.71
C ALA A 499 2.11 3.77 12.82
N TYR A 500 1.19 4.44 13.51
CA TYR A 500 1.14 5.91 13.53
C TYR A 500 1.47 6.51 14.90
N ARG A 501 2.55 7.31 14.96
CA ARG A 501 2.97 8.01 16.19
C ARG A 501 1.93 9.01 16.72
N SER A 502 1.01 9.47 15.87
CA SER A 502 -0.08 10.37 16.26
C SER A 502 -1.03 9.78 17.30
N TRP A 503 -1.03 8.46 17.50
CA TRP A 503 -1.84 7.80 18.52
C TRP A 503 -1.43 8.12 19.95
N SER A 504 -0.15 8.41 20.20
CA SER A 504 0.38 8.52 21.58
C SER A 504 -0.42 9.48 22.47
N GLN A 505 -0.76 10.67 21.96
CA GLN A 505 -1.54 11.66 22.73
C GLN A 505 -2.98 11.22 22.97
N THR A 506 -3.63 10.62 21.96
CA THR A 506 -4.97 10.04 22.11
C THR A 506 -4.95 8.93 23.16
N LEU A 507 -4.00 8.00 23.11
CA LEU A 507 -3.91 6.89 24.06
C LEU A 507 -3.70 7.38 25.50
N VAL A 508 -2.86 8.41 25.71
CA VAL A 508 -2.67 9.05 27.02
C VAL A 508 -3.99 9.59 27.53
N GLN A 509 -4.74 10.32 26.70
CA GLN A 509 -6.03 10.87 27.09
C GLN A 509 -7.05 9.78 27.43
N LEU A 510 -7.14 8.72 26.63
CA LEU A 510 -8.05 7.59 26.88
C LEU A 510 -7.75 6.93 28.23
N ARG A 511 -6.46 6.72 28.55
CA ARG A 511 -6.03 6.22 29.85
C ARG A 511 -6.41 7.17 30.98
N THR A 512 -6.11 8.47 30.85
CA THR A 512 -6.44 9.47 31.88
C THR A 512 -7.94 9.52 32.15
N GLN A 513 -8.75 9.37 31.11
CA GLN A 513 -10.20 9.38 31.25
C GLN A 513 -10.77 8.03 31.68
N GLN A 514 -10.03 6.92 31.59
CA GLN A 514 -10.53 5.56 31.86
C GLN A 514 -11.83 5.29 31.09
N VAL A 515 -11.83 5.59 29.78
CA VAL A 515 -12.97 5.31 28.89
C VAL A 515 -12.73 3.95 28.23
N PRO A 516 -13.71 3.04 28.17
CA PRO A 516 -13.58 1.84 27.36
C PRO A 516 -13.26 2.17 25.90
N ALA A 517 -12.18 1.60 25.38
CA ALA A 517 -11.68 1.89 24.04
C ALA A 517 -11.40 0.60 23.28
N TYR A 518 -12.14 0.40 22.18
CA TYR A 518 -12.08 -0.78 21.31
C TYR A 518 -11.47 -0.42 19.97
N PHE A 519 -10.69 -1.34 19.42
CA PHE A 519 -9.99 -1.14 18.17
C PHE A 519 -10.05 -2.40 17.33
N THR A 520 -10.17 -2.21 16.02
CA THR A 520 -9.94 -3.30 15.07
C THR A 520 -8.66 -3.10 14.28
N ASP A 521 -8.10 -4.21 13.79
CA ASP A 521 -6.94 -4.20 12.91
C ASP A 521 -6.99 -5.35 11.89
N TYR A 522 -6.15 -5.24 10.86
CA TYR A 522 -6.18 -6.14 9.71
C TYR A 522 -5.71 -7.56 10.01
N SER A 523 -4.73 -7.70 10.91
CA SER A 523 -4.11 -8.98 11.26
C SER A 523 -3.63 -8.99 12.71
N ARG A 524 -3.42 -10.19 13.26
CA ARG A 524 -2.79 -10.37 14.58
C ARG A 524 -1.43 -9.71 14.71
N ASN A 525 -0.69 -9.62 13.61
CA ASN A 525 0.59 -8.97 13.57
C ASN A 525 0.46 -7.46 13.87
N CYS A 526 -0.53 -6.80 13.28
CA CYS A 526 -0.83 -5.40 13.58
C CYS A 526 -1.33 -5.21 15.03
N CYS A 527 -2.14 -6.14 15.56
CA CYS A 527 -2.53 -6.12 16.97
C CYS A 527 -1.33 -6.24 17.91
N GLU A 528 -0.35 -7.11 17.60
CA GLU A 528 0.87 -7.27 18.39
C GLU A 528 1.75 -6.00 18.37
N TYR A 529 1.83 -5.30 17.24
CA TYR A 529 2.47 -3.98 17.19
C TYR A 529 1.73 -2.95 18.04
N SER A 530 0.39 -2.96 17.99
CA SER A 530 -0.45 -2.08 18.81
C SER A 530 -0.24 -2.33 20.31
N ARG A 531 -0.18 -3.60 20.73
CA ARG A 531 0.16 -4.00 22.11
C ARG A 531 1.50 -3.42 22.56
N ARG A 532 2.56 -3.63 21.76
CA ARG A 532 3.91 -3.13 22.06
C ARG A 532 3.98 -1.60 22.10
N ALA A 533 3.21 -0.91 21.26
CA ALA A 533 3.14 0.55 21.27
C ALA A 533 2.50 1.07 22.56
N ILE A 534 1.40 0.46 23.01
CA ILE A 534 0.71 0.83 24.25
C ILE A 534 1.58 0.53 25.48
N GLU A 535 2.22 -0.65 25.53
CA GLU A 535 3.13 -1.03 26.61
C GLU A 535 4.38 -0.15 26.66
N GLY A 536 4.94 0.18 25.50
CA GLY A 536 6.11 1.07 25.39
C GLY A 536 5.84 2.49 25.88
N LEU A 537 4.58 2.92 25.91
CA LEU A 537 4.13 4.18 26.50
C LEU A 537 3.71 4.04 27.98
N SER A 538 3.81 2.85 28.57
CA SER A 538 3.36 2.54 29.93
C SER A 538 1.88 2.91 30.17
N LEU A 539 1.03 2.68 29.16
CA LEU A 539 -0.40 3.00 29.22
C LEU A 539 -1.30 1.80 29.57
N GLY A 540 -0.70 0.62 29.74
CA GLY A 540 -1.39 -0.65 29.96
C GLY A 540 -1.00 -1.70 28.92
N THR A 541 -1.95 -2.57 28.58
CA THR A 541 -1.82 -3.55 27.50
C THR A 541 -3.12 -3.64 26.70
N ILE A 542 -3.24 -4.61 25.79
CA ILE A 542 -4.50 -4.90 25.08
C ILE A 542 -5.05 -6.25 25.52
N SER A 543 -6.37 -6.39 25.46
CA SER A 543 -7.01 -7.70 25.59
C SER A 543 -6.52 -8.66 24.49
N LYS A 544 -6.63 -9.97 24.72
CA LYS A 544 -6.30 -10.98 23.72
C LYS A 544 -7.13 -10.69 22.45
N PRO A 545 -6.52 -10.40 21.29
CA PRO A 545 -7.28 -10.11 20.08
C PRO A 545 -8.14 -11.30 19.68
N ILE A 546 -9.41 -11.03 19.42
CA ILE A 546 -10.37 -12.02 18.90
C ILE A 546 -10.61 -11.77 17.41
N ILE A 547 -11.01 -12.81 16.67
CA ILE A 547 -11.50 -12.61 15.30
C ILE A 547 -12.82 -11.87 15.39
N ASN A 548 -12.95 -10.78 14.65
CA ASN A 548 -14.20 -10.06 14.57
C ASN A 548 -15.21 -10.89 13.75
N PRO A 549 -16.38 -11.23 14.31
CA PRO A 549 -17.39 -11.98 13.58
C PRO A 549 -17.93 -11.21 12.36
N PHE A 550 -17.89 -9.88 12.40
CA PHE A 550 -18.34 -8.99 11.32
C PHE A 550 -17.18 -8.41 10.49
N ARG A 551 -16.02 -9.09 10.46
CA ARG A 551 -14.91 -8.72 9.56
C ARG A 551 -15.35 -8.75 8.10
N SER A 552 -14.64 -7.99 7.26
CA SER A 552 -14.83 -8.03 5.81
C SER A 552 -14.61 -9.44 5.25
N PRO A 553 -15.44 -9.88 4.27
CA PRO A 553 -15.26 -11.17 3.60
C PRO A 553 -14.22 -11.14 2.47
N VAL A 554 -13.47 -10.05 2.34
CA VAL A 554 -12.44 -9.87 1.30
C VAL A 554 -11.06 -9.87 1.93
N ARG A 555 -10.20 -10.78 1.46
CA ARG A 555 -8.81 -10.83 1.88
C ARG A 555 -8.06 -9.64 1.31
N LYS A 556 -7.30 -8.98 2.18
CA LYS A 556 -6.26 -8.02 1.79
C LYS A 556 -4.93 -8.75 1.66
N LEU A 557 -4.15 -8.34 0.68
CA LEU A 557 -2.84 -8.90 0.40
C LEU A 557 -1.75 -7.91 0.78
N ALA A 558 -0.62 -8.45 1.19
CA ALA A 558 0.55 -7.69 1.60
C ALA A 558 1.76 -8.00 0.71
N ASP A 559 2.54 -6.96 0.41
CA ASP A 559 3.86 -6.93 -0.22
C ASP A 559 4.80 -8.00 0.36
N GLU A 560 5.01 -7.83 1.65
CA GLU A 560 6.21 -8.25 2.38
C GLU A 560 6.03 -9.53 3.19
N ASN A 561 4.80 -10.04 3.33
CA ASN A 561 4.51 -11.32 4.00
C ASN A 561 3.19 -11.93 3.53
N ASP A 562 2.98 -13.22 3.84
CA ASP A 562 1.77 -13.98 3.50
C ASP A 562 0.72 -14.06 4.64
N LEU A 563 0.86 -13.25 5.69
CA LEU A 563 -0.10 -13.28 6.80
C LEU A 563 -1.52 -12.97 6.29
N PRO A 564 -2.55 -13.60 6.87
CA PRO A 564 -3.93 -13.30 6.51
C PRO A 564 -4.31 -11.90 7.02
N HIS A 565 -4.83 -11.06 6.11
CA HIS A 565 -5.30 -9.72 6.41
C HIS A 565 -6.74 -9.54 5.94
N TYR A 566 -7.60 -8.97 6.79
CA TYR A 566 -9.00 -8.66 6.48
C TYR A 566 -9.34 -7.31 7.09
N SER A 567 -10.10 -6.47 6.38
CA SER A 567 -10.62 -5.25 6.98
C SER A 567 -11.47 -5.60 8.21
N ASN A 568 -11.26 -4.86 9.29
CA ASN A 568 -11.81 -5.13 10.63
C ASN A 568 -11.58 -6.59 11.07
N GLY A 569 -10.47 -7.22 10.71
CA GLY A 569 -10.23 -8.67 10.89
C GLY A 569 -10.19 -9.13 12.34
N PHE A 570 -9.53 -8.35 13.20
CA PHE A 570 -9.36 -8.65 14.61
C PHE A 570 -9.86 -7.50 15.47
N LEU A 571 -10.45 -7.80 16.61
CA LEU A 571 -10.98 -6.85 17.59
C LEU A 571 -10.25 -7.03 18.93
N PHE A 572 -9.89 -5.92 19.58
CA PHE A 572 -9.31 -5.88 20.92
C PHE A 572 -9.72 -4.58 21.63
N HIS A 573 -9.54 -4.52 22.94
CA HIS A 573 -9.71 -3.30 23.73
C HIS A 573 -8.48 -3.00 24.58
N ILE A 574 -8.32 -1.76 25.00
CA ILE A 574 -7.24 -1.37 25.92
C ILE A 574 -7.59 -1.84 27.33
N GLN A 575 -6.60 -2.43 28.01
CA GLN A 575 -6.65 -2.76 29.42
C GLN A 575 -5.73 -1.79 30.16
N TYR A 576 -6.35 -0.83 30.86
CA TYR A 576 -5.62 0.15 31.66
C TYR A 576 -5.05 -0.51 32.92
N PRO A 577 -3.85 -0.09 33.38
CA PRO A 577 -3.33 -0.53 34.67
C PRO A 577 -4.22 0.02 35.79
N GLU A 578 -4.36 -0.77 36.86
CA GLU A 578 -5.06 -0.36 38.10
C GLU A 578 -4.41 0.85 38.77
#